data_AF-A0A382M836-F1
#
_entry.id   AF-A0A382M836-F1
#
_cell.length_a   1.000
_cell.length_b   1.000
_cell.length_c   1.000
_cell.angle_alpha   90.00
_cell.angle_beta   90.00
_cell.angle_gamma   90.00
#
_symmetry.space_group_name_H-M   'P 1'
#
loop_
_entity.id
_entity.type
_entity.pdbx_description
1 polymer ?
#
loop_
_entity_poly.entity_id
_entity_poly.type
_entity_poly.pdbx_seq_one_letter_code
_entity_poly.pdbx_strand_id
1 'polypeptide(L)' 'ILCAMDDPFVEPTIFKSVRMSSAIELNTPENGGHMGYFSRKPTPWGDYRWMDFMVVDWMNS' A
#
# COMPACT_ATOMS: atom_id res chain seq x y z
N ILE A 1 -4.08 -0.44 6.60
CA ILE A 1 -4.11 -1.68 5.81
C ILE A 1 -3.57 -1.37 4.43
N LEU A 2 -2.59 -2.12 3.97
CA LEU A 2 -2.00 -1.98 2.64
C LEU A 2 -2.30 -3.25 1.84
N CYS A 3 -2.96 -3.11 0.69
CA CYS A 3 -3.31 -4.23 -0.18
C CYS A 3 -3.31 -3.79 -1.64
N ALA A 4 -2.41 -4.32 -2.46
CA ALA A 4 -2.37 -3.96 -3.87
C ALA A 4 -3.54 -4.59 -4.65
N MET A 5 -4.00 -3.91 -5.70
CA MET A 5 -5.08 -4.40 -6.57
C MET A 5 -4.65 -5.55 -7.48
N ASP A 6 -3.34 -5.67 -7.73
CA ASP A 6 -2.70 -6.73 -8.51
C ASP A 6 -2.23 -7.92 -7.67
N ASP A 7 -2.59 -7.97 -6.38
CA ASP A 7 -2.23 -9.06 -5.49
C ASP A 7 -2.97 -10.36 -5.93
N PRO A 8 -2.24 -11.43 -6.30
CA PRO A 8 -2.87 -12.66 -6.79
C PRO A 8 -3.48 -13.50 -5.66
N PHE A 9 -3.25 -13.16 -4.40
CA PHE A 9 -3.72 -13.91 -3.24
C PHE A 9 -4.85 -13.20 -2.48
N VAL A 10 -4.83 -11.87 -2.43
CA VAL A 10 -5.82 -11.07 -1.69
C VAL A 10 -6.76 -10.35 -2.66
N GLU A 11 -8.02 -10.79 -2.72
CA GLU A 11 -9.02 -10.14 -3.57
C GLU A 11 -9.41 -8.76 -3.02
N PRO A 12 -9.25 -7.65 -3.77
CA PRO A 12 -9.48 -6.31 -3.23
C PRO A 12 -10.92 -6.01 -2.81
N THR A 13 -11.88 -6.77 -3.33
CA THR A 13 -13.31 -6.62 -3.05
C THR A 13 -13.64 -6.89 -1.58
N ILE A 14 -12.81 -7.65 -0.86
CA ILE A 14 -13.01 -7.96 0.56
C ILE A 14 -13.03 -6.71 1.44
N PHE A 15 -12.35 -5.63 1.03
CA PHE A 15 -12.28 -4.40 1.82
C PHE A 15 -13.43 -3.43 1.52
N LYS A 16 -14.17 -3.62 0.43
CA LYS A 16 -15.32 -2.76 0.07
C LYS A 16 -16.52 -2.97 0.98
N SER A 17 -16.67 -4.15 1.56
CA SER A 17 -17.80 -4.53 2.40
C SER A 17 -17.56 -4.32 3.90
N VAL A 18 -16.33 -3.99 4.29
CA VAL A 18 -15.96 -3.87 5.71
C VAL A 18 -16.08 -2.41 6.17
N ARG A 19 -16.86 -2.19 7.22
CA ARG A 19 -16.87 -0.90 7.92
C ARG A 19 -15.58 -0.75 8.73
N MET A 20 -14.66 0.07 8.24
CA MET A 20 -13.44 0.41 8.96
C MET A 20 -13.69 1.52 9.99
N SER A 21 -13.03 1.41 11.13
CA SER A 21 -12.94 2.50 12.12
C SER A 21 -12.18 3.69 11.52
N SER A 22 -12.43 4.91 12.01
CA SER A 22 -11.68 6.10 11.62
C SER A 22 -10.18 6.03 11.98
N ALA A 23 -9.79 5.11 12.86
CA ALA A 23 -8.39 4.85 13.20
C ALA A 23 -7.65 3.94 12.20
N ILE A 24 -8.32 3.46 11.15
CA ILE A 24 -7.75 2.55 10.16
C ILE A 24 -7.77 3.21 8.79
N GLU A 25 -6.59 3.44 8.22
CA GLU A 25 -6.44 3.88 6.84
C GLU A 25 -6.29 2.67 5.91
N LEU A 26 -7.01 2.64 4.79
CA LEU A 26 -6.90 1.61 3.77
C LEU A 26 -6.24 2.21 2.53
N ASN A 27 -5.08 1.65 2.14
CA ASN A 27 -4.33 2.07 0.97
C ASN A 27 -4.28 0.91 -0.03
N THR A 28 -4.85 1.12 -1.22
CA THR A 28 -4.96 0.09 -2.27
C THR A 28 -4.28 0.54 -3.56
N PRO A 29 -2.94 0.47 -3.64
CA PRO A 29 -2.24 0.83 -4.86
C PRO A 29 -2.63 -0.11 -6.00
N GLU A 30 -2.68 0.42 -7.23
CA GLU A 30 -3.05 -0.37 -8.41
C GLU A 30 -2.09 -1.53 -8.68
N ASN A 31 -0.82 -1.35 -8.35
CA ASN A 31 0.25 -2.29 -8.66
C ASN A 31 1.26 -2.38 -7.51
N GLY A 32 2.05 -3.44 -7.53
CA GLY A 32 3.22 -3.59 -6.67
C GLY A 32 3.10 -4.72 -5.65
N GLY A 33 1.93 -5.37 -5.53
CA GLY A 33 1.77 -6.54 -4.67
C GLY A 33 2.77 -7.65 -5.05
N HIS A 34 2.89 -7.94 -6.34
CA HIS A 34 3.78 -8.99 -6.85
C HIS A 34 5.27 -8.73 -6.56
N MET A 35 5.71 -7.48 -6.67
CA MET A 35 7.11 -7.11 -6.47
C MET A 35 7.42 -6.75 -5.02
N GLY A 36 6.46 -6.83 -4.09
CA GLY A 36 6.67 -6.44 -2.69
C GLY A 36 6.80 -4.93 -2.51
N TYR A 37 5.98 -4.16 -3.23
CA TYR A 37 5.88 -2.70 -3.14
C TYR A 37 7.15 -1.94 -3.51
N PHE A 38 7.87 -2.43 -4.52
CA PHE A 38 8.90 -1.64 -5.19
C PHE A 38 8.29 -0.72 -6.25
N SER A 39 8.65 0.55 -6.24
CA SER A 39 8.24 1.52 -7.24
C SER A 39 9.14 1.45 -8.47
N ARG A 40 8.60 1.80 -9.65
CA ARG A 40 9.41 1.97 -10.87
C ARG A 40 10.25 3.25 -10.85
N LYS A 41 9.78 4.29 -10.17
CA LYS A 41 10.49 5.55 -9.96
C LYS A 41 11.08 5.58 -8.55
N PRO A 42 12.21 6.27 -8.34
CA PRO A 42 12.76 6.37 -7.00
C PRO A 42 11.81 7.15 -6.07
N THR A 43 11.77 6.74 -4.81
CA THR A 43 11.16 7.45 -3.69
C THR A 43 11.93 8.75 -3.44
N PRO A 44 11.38 9.70 -2.66
CA PRO A 44 12.13 10.88 -2.23
C PRO A 44 13.45 10.57 -1.49
N TRP A 45 13.63 9.35 -0.98
CA TRP A 45 14.87 8.90 -0.35
C TRP A 45 15.91 8.35 -1.32
N GLY A 46 15.60 8.34 -2.63
CA GLY A 46 16.51 7.90 -3.68
C GLY A 46 16.58 6.39 -3.89
N ASP A 47 15.78 5.61 -3.18
CA ASP A 47 15.64 4.17 -3.40
C ASP A 47 14.31 3.82 -4.09
N TYR A 48 13.97 2.53 -4.22
CA TYR A 48 12.73 2.09 -4.87
C TYR A 48 11.75 1.42 -3.88
N ARG A 49 12.00 1.52 -2.56
CA ARG A 49 11.20 0.84 -1.53
C ARG A 49 10.01 1.70 -1.14
N TRP A 50 8.97 1.67 -1.96
CA TRP A 50 7.80 2.54 -1.75
C TRP A 50 7.08 2.25 -0.42
N MET A 51 6.97 0.99 -0.01
CA MET A 51 6.32 0.66 1.27
C MET A 51 7.07 1.25 2.47
N ASP A 52 8.40 1.16 2.49
CA ASP A 52 9.22 1.70 3.59
C ASP A 52 9.05 3.22 3.69
N PHE A 53 9.04 3.90 2.55
CA PHE A 53 8.73 5.33 2.47
C PHE A 53 7.34 5.64 3.01
N MET A 54 6.31 4.93 2.55
CA MET A 54 4.91 5.16 2.96
C MET A 54 4.67 4.91 4.45
N VAL A 55 5.29 3.88 5.04
CA VAL A 55 5.13 3.61 6.48
C VAL A 55 5.67 4.77 7.31
N VAL A 56 6.83 5.31 6.93
CA VAL A 56 7.41 6.45 7.66
C VAL A 56 6.65 7.73 7.39
N ASP A 57 6.23 7.97 6.15
CA ASP A 57 5.40 9.13 5.79
C ASP A 57 4.07 9.13 6.57
N TRP A 58 3.41 7.98 6.64
CA TRP A 58 2.19 7.77 7.42
C TRP A 58 2.39 8.04 8.92
N MET A 59 3.49 7.57 9.52
CA MET A 59 3.79 7.84 10.93
C MET A 59 4.03 9.32 11.25
N ASN A 60 4.37 10.13 10.24
CA ASN A 60 4.65 11.55 10.39
C ASN A 60 3.46 12.46 9.97
N SER A 61 2.33 11.87 9.56
CA SER A 61 1.11 12.57 9.11
C SER A 61 0.10 12.76 10.24
#